data_AF-A0A8I0D362-F1
#
_entry.id   AF-A0A8I0D362-F1
#
_cell.length_a   1.000
_cell.length_b   1.000
_cell.length_c   1.000
_cell.angle_alpha   90.00
_cell.angle_beta   90.00
_cell.angle_gamma   90.00
#
_symmetry.space_group_name_H-M   'P 1'
#
loop_
_entity.id
_entity.type
_entity.pdbx_description
1 polymer ?
#
loop_
_entity_poly.entity_id
_entity_poly.type
_entity_poly.pdbx_seq_one_letter_code
_entity_poly.pdbx_strand_id
1 'polypeptide(L)'
;MTSWQPFDQSNPKLRKLAHHPESHEFKSIIETSSKYDFESLARLWLSEGIPFAFKEQAGVYDEMRFWIASVLGVSSVDVTLQGSGRIGFSMAPHKFGNTFGDSSDFDLSIVDKGLFDRCGDELQDFKKAFESGRIESAAKAKVHRVDFCKRLDNLIRLGYINTFQAPSLKDYTPTILKIKDTMYRAGEKLKVTPGVPQFTSLNARLYRSWDDLVDRVATNLSELKVKLPM
;
A
#
# COMPACT_ATOMS: atom_id res chain seq x y z
N MET A 1 -4.23 -34.46 23.59
CA MET A 1 -4.98 -33.28 24.09
C MET A 1 -4.08 -32.08 23.93
N THR A 2 -4.41 -31.14 23.03
CA THR A 2 -3.73 -29.85 22.97
C THR A 2 -4.04 -29.12 24.28
N SER A 3 -3.02 -28.78 25.06
CA SER A 3 -3.20 -28.02 26.29
C SER A 3 -3.71 -26.62 25.94
N TRP A 4 -4.69 -26.13 26.70
CA TRP A 4 -5.18 -24.76 26.56
C TRP A 4 -4.08 -23.80 27.02
N GLN A 5 -3.44 -23.11 26.08
CA GLN A 5 -2.42 -22.10 26.35
C GLN A 5 -3.04 -20.70 26.22
N PRO A 6 -2.59 -19.70 27.01
CA PRO A 6 -3.01 -18.32 26.86
C PRO A 6 -2.52 -17.71 25.53
N PHE A 7 -3.17 -16.64 25.06
CA PHE A 7 -2.73 -15.87 23.88
C PHE A 7 -1.56 -14.93 24.24
N ASP A 8 -0.35 -15.46 24.35
CA ASP A 8 0.85 -14.75 24.84
C ASP A 8 2.06 -14.78 23.89
N GLN A 9 1.85 -15.18 22.63
CA GLN A 9 2.91 -15.24 21.63
C GLN A 9 3.41 -13.86 21.16
N SER A 10 2.55 -12.84 21.20
CA SER A 10 2.88 -11.48 20.75
C SER A 10 3.71 -10.71 21.78
N ASN A 11 4.57 -9.82 21.31
CA ASN A 11 5.27 -8.82 22.13
C ASN A 11 4.28 -8.11 23.07
N PRO A 12 4.47 -8.16 24.41
CA PRO A 12 3.54 -7.56 25.36
C PRO A 12 3.30 -6.07 25.16
N LYS A 13 4.25 -5.35 24.55
CA LYS A 13 4.11 -3.91 24.22
C LYS A 13 2.97 -3.66 23.23
N LEU A 14 2.66 -4.61 22.34
CA LEU A 14 1.55 -4.48 21.38
C LEU A 14 0.19 -4.37 22.07
N ARG A 15 0.01 -4.99 23.24
CA ARG A 15 -1.26 -4.99 23.98
C ARG A 15 -1.67 -3.60 24.48
N LYS A 16 -0.72 -2.68 24.61
CA LYS A 16 -0.94 -1.31 25.12
C LYS A 16 -0.64 -0.24 24.07
N LEU A 17 -0.32 -0.65 22.84
CA LEU A 17 0.03 0.28 21.78
C LEU A 17 -1.23 1.01 21.30
N ALA A 18 -1.20 2.34 21.31
CA ALA A 18 -2.29 3.15 20.78
C ALA A 18 -2.51 2.86 19.28
N HIS A 19 -3.72 3.10 18.77
CA HIS A 19 -4.02 2.92 17.34
C HIS A 19 -3.19 3.87 16.44
N HIS A 20 -2.87 5.05 16.96
CA HIS A 20 -1.95 6.01 16.34
C HIS A 20 -0.83 6.31 17.33
N PRO A 21 0.19 5.43 17.40
CA PRO A 21 1.26 5.58 18.36
C PRO A 21 2.25 6.67 17.93
N GLU A 22 2.99 7.18 18.89
CA GLU A 22 4.12 8.07 18.60
C GLU A 22 5.25 7.28 17.91
N SER A 23 6.01 7.95 17.05
CA SER A 23 7.02 7.28 16.22
C SER A 23 8.12 6.58 17.03
N HIS A 24 8.50 7.15 18.18
CA HIS A 24 9.50 6.58 19.09
C HIS A 24 9.00 5.31 19.80
N GLU A 25 7.71 5.26 20.17
CA GLU A 25 7.08 4.07 20.75
C GLU A 25 7.03 2.95 19.70
N PHE A 26 6.63 3.29 18.48
CA PHE A 26 6.58 2.34 17.37
C PHE A 26 7.97 1.79 17.03
N LYS A 27 9.01 2.65 17.04
CA LYS A 27 10.41 2.24 16.86
C LYS A 27 10.83 1.19 17.89
N SER A 28 10.57 1.46 19.18
CA SER A 28 10.91 0.55 20.28
C SER A 28 10.24 -0.83 20.15
N ILE A 29 9.03 -0.85 19.58
CA ILE A 29 8.32 -2.11 19.30
C ILE A 29 8.97 -2.84 18.12
N ILE A 30 9.26 -2.16 17.01
CA ILE A 30 9.94 -2.78 15.85
C ILE A 30 11.26 -3.44 16.28
N GLU A 31 12.08 -2.76 17.06
CA GLU A 31 13.39 -3.25 17.54
C GLU A 31 13.27 -4.56 18.33
N THR A 32 12.16 -4.74 19.05
CA THR A 32 11.91 -5.92 19.90
C THR A 32 10.95 -6.94 19.26
N SER A 33 10.46 -6.66 18.06
CA SER A 33 9.46 -7.49 17.36
C SER A 33 10.09 -8.70 16.66
N SER A 34 9.35 -9.81 16.71
CA SER A 34 9.55 -11.03 15.93
C SER A 34 8.80 -10.96 14.58
N LYS A 35 8.91 -12.00 13.75
CA LYS A 35 8.11 -12.10 12.52
C LYS A 35 6.60 -12.09 12.82
N TYR A 36 6.17 -12.82 13.84
CA TYR A 36 4.76 -12.87 14.26
C TYR A 36 4.22 -11.49 14.67
N ASP A 37 5.07 -10.68 15.33
CA ASP A 37 4.72 -9.32 15.72
C ASP A 37 4.59 -8.40 14.50
N PHE A 38 5.46 -8.55 13.49
CA PHE A 38 5.37 -7.78 12.25
C PHE A 38 4.09 -8.07 11.47
N GLU A 39 3.66 -9.33 11.41
CA GLU A 39 2.38 -9.68 10.79
C GLU A 39 1.21 -9.08 11.57
N SER A 40 1.30 -9.04 12.90
CA SER A 40 0.27 -8.40 13.75
C SER A 40 0.23 -6.88 13.58
N LEU A 41 1.40 -6.23 13.50
CA LEU A 41 1.54 -4.81 13.16
C LEU A 41 0.96 -4.51 11.77
N ALA A 42 1.25 -5.37 10.79
CA ALA A 42 0.75 -5.25 9.43
C ALA A 42 -0.78 -5.27 9.38
N ARG A 43 -1.43 -6.22 10.06
CA ARG A 43 -2.90 -6.32 10.13
C ARG A 43 -3.51 -5.13 10.86
N LEU A 44 -3.17 -4.97 12.15
CA LEU A 44 -3.93 -4.10 13.05
C LEU A 44 -3.55 -2.62 12.94
N TRP A 45 -2.25 -2.30 12.86
CA TRP A 45 -1.79 -0.92 12.88
C TRP A 45 -1.60 -0.34 11.48
N LEU A 46 -1.19 -1.16 10.53
CA LEU A 46 -0.84 -0.69 9.19
C LEU A 46 -1.92 -0.93 8.15
N SER A 47 -3.02 -1.64 8.47
CA SER A 47 -4.07 -1.94 7.46
C SER A 47 -5.52 -1.78 7.92
N GLU A 48 -5.85 -1.87 9.22
CA GLU A 48 -7.25 -1.94 9.67
C GLU A 48 -7.76 -0.75 10.48
N GLY A 49 -9.00 -0.30 10.27
CA GLY A 49 -9.59 0.81 11.04
C GLY A 49 -9.33 2.19 10.43
N ILE A 50 -9.53 3.25 11.22
CA ILE A 50 -9.46 4.64 10.72
C ILE A 50 -7.99 5.08 10.62
N PRO A 51 -7.51 5.54 9.45
CA PRO A 51 -6.15 6.05 9.29
C PRO A 51 -5.92 7.37 10.04
N PHE A 52 -4.68 7.63 10.47
CA PHE A 52 -4.31 8.88 11.16
C PHE A 52 -4.78 10.14 10.39
N ALA A 53 -4.61 10.15 9.07
CA ALA A 53 -5.01 11.27 8.21
C ALA A 53 -6.53 11.55 8.22
N PHE A 54 -7.34 10.59 8.64
CA PHE A 54 -8.80 10.69 8.68
C PHE A 54 -9.35 10.50 10.10
N LYS A 55 -8.52 10.59 11.15
CA LYS A 55 -8.95 10.33 12.54
C LYS A 55 -10.08 11.26 13.00
N GLU A 56 -10.10 12.50 12.51
CA GLU A 56 -11.17 13.48 12.78
C GLU A 56 -12.27 13.50 11.70
N GLN A 57 -12.12 12.71 10.63
CA GLN A 57 -12.99 12.71 9.44
C GLN A 57 -13.26 11.28 8.93
N ALA A 58 -13.61 10.37 9.84
CA ALA A 58 -13.78 8.95 9.53
C ALA A 58 -14.86 8.69 8.46
N GLY A 59 -15.92 9.50 8.40
CA GLY A 59 -16.96 9.41 7.37
C GLY A 59 -16.42 9.65 5.96
N VAL A 60 -15.53 10.65 5.79
CA VAL A 60 -14.90 10.94 4.51
C VAL A 60 -14.01 9.79 4.04
N TYR A 61 -13.32 9.12 4.97
CA TYR A 61 -12.54 7.92 4.65
C TYR A 61 -13.43 6.80 4.11
N ASP A 62 -14.59 6.56 4.73
CA ASP A 62 -15.53 5.54 4.27
C ASP A 62 -16.11 5.87 2.89
N GLU A 63 -16.55 7.12 2.68
CA GLU A 63 -17.05 7.60 1.39
C GLU A 63 -16.01 7.47 0.27
N MET A 64 -14.76 7.82 0.54
CA MET A 64 -13.64 7.66 -0.41
C MET A 64 -13.47 6.18 -0.80
N ARG A 65 -13.40 5.28 0.18
CA ARG A 65 -13.25 3.84 -0.08
C ARG A 65 -14.42 3.30 -0.87
N PHE A 66 -15.64 3.63 -0.47
CA PHE A 66 -16.86 3.22 -1.16
C PHE A 66 -16.90 3.69 -2.62
N TRP A 67 -16.52 4.96 -2.85
CA TRP A 67 -16.47 5.51 -4.20
C TRP A 67 -15.43 4.81 -5.09
N ILE A 68 -14.20 4.62 -4.58
CA ILE A 68 -13.13 3.90 -5.30
C ILE A 68 -13.57 2.47 -5.61
N ALA A 69 -14.10 1.77 -4.60
CA ALA A 69 -14.56 0.40 -4.71
C ALA A 69 -15.66 0.22 -5.76
N SER A 70 -16.63 1.14 -5.78
CA SER A 70 -17.72 1.15 -6.76
C SER A 70 -17.21 1.34 -8.20
N VAL A 71 -16.22 2.22 -8.40
CA VAL A 71 -15.63 2.46 -9.74
C VAL A 71 -14.82 1.25 -10.21
N LEU A 72 -14.07 0.61 -9.32
CA LEU A 72 -13.18 -0.51 -9.65
C LEU A 72 -13.89 -1.87 -9.64
N GLY A 73 -15.07 -1.97 -9.04
CA GLY A 73 -15.81 -3.22 -8.88
C GLY A 73 -15.17 -4.16 -7.87
N VAL A 74 -14.68 -3.61 -6.75
CA VAL A 74 -14.06 -4.34 -5.63
C VAL A 74 -14.83 -4.06 -4.34
N SER A 75 -14.49 -4.74 -3.24
CA SER A 75 -15.07 -4.44 -1.93
C SER A 75 -14.49 -3.17 -1.32
N SER A 76 -15.30 -2.36 -0.64
CA SER A 76 -14.81 -1.15 0.05
C SER A 76 -13.93 -1.46 1.25
N VAL A 77 -14.12 -2.62 1.89
CA VAL A 77 -13.24 -3.06 3.00
C VAL A 77 -11.86 -3.48 2.51
N ASP A 78 -11.74 -3.82 1.22
CA ASP A 78 -10.48 -4.20 0.57
C ASP A 78 -9.68 -3.01 0.02
N VAL A 79 -10.17 -1.79 0.24
CA VAL A 79 -9.45 -0.54 -0.03
C VAL A 79 -8.99 0.03 1.31
N THR A 80 -7.68 0.16 1.53
CA THR A 80 -7.15 0.66 2.80
C THR A 80 -6.00 1.64 2.61
N LEU A 81 -5.90 2.66 3.46
CA LEU A 81 -4.76 3.57 3.47
C LEU A 81 -3.55 2.94 4.15
N GLN A 82 -2.38 3.16 3.57
CA GLN A 82 -1.07 2.69 4.00
C GLN A 82 -0.12 3.88 4.18
N GLY A 83 1.12 3.57 4.59
CA GLY A 83 2.18 4.57 4.68
C GLY A 83 1.96 5.61 5.79
N SER A 84 2.48 6.82 5.59
CA SER A 84 2.42 7.86 6.62
C SER A 84 1.02 8.37 6.92
N GLY A 85 0.13 8.43 5.92
CA GLY A 85 -1.27 8.80 6.15
C GLY A 85 -2.00 7.80 7.04
N ARG A 86 -1.53 6.54 7.08
CA ARG A 86 -2.08 5.49 7.94
C ARG A 86 -1.63 5.59 9.38
N ILE A 87 -0.31 5.60 9.60
CA ILE A 87 0.26 5.52 10.95
C ILE A 87 0.51 6.88 11.60
N GLY A 88 0.59 7.95 10.79
CA GLY A 88 0.82 9.33 11.26
C GLY A 88 2.26 9.83 11.11
N PHE A 89 3.18 8.98 10.66
CA PHE A 89 4.57 9.35 10.40
C PHE A 89 5.19 8.48 9.31
N SER A 90 6.28 8.93 8.71
CA SER A 90 6.99 8.18 7.68
C SER A 90 7.69 6.94 8.26
N MET A 91 7.50 5.79 7.60
CA MET A 91 8.22 4.54 7.87
C MET A 91 9.46 4.34 6.98
N ALA A 92 9.79 5.31 6.11
CA ALA A 92 11.00 5.22 5.28
C ALA A 92 12.26 5.44 6.14
N PRO A 93 13.30 4.56 6.07
CA PRO A 93 14.43 4.60 7.01
C PRO A 93 15.13 5.96 7.15
N HIS A 94 15.37 6.67 6.03
CA HIS A 94 16.09 7.95 6.01
C HIS A 94 15.30 9.14 6.57
N LYS A 95 14.00 8.96 6.81
CA LYS A 95 13.08 9.99 7.33
C LYS A 95 12.09 9.37 8.32
N PHE A 96 12.52 8.33 9.03
CA PHE A 96 11.65 7.61 9.95
C PHE A 96 11.20 8.57 11.04
N GLY A 97 9.89 8.57 11.34
CA GLY A 97 9.32 9.41 12.37
C GLY A 97 8.99 10.84 11.94
N ASN A 98 9.33 11.26 10.72
CA ASN A 98 8.82 12.52 10.17
C ASN A 98 7.28 12.49 10.15
N THR A 99 6.66 13.46 10.82
CA THR A 99 5.21 13.55 10.95
C THR A 99 4.53 13.65 9.59
N PHE A 100 3.37 12.98 9.47
CA PHE A 100 2.48 13.16 8.32
C PHE A 100 2.02 14.62 8.24
N GLY A 101 2.02 15.19 7.03
CA GLY A 101 1.63 16.57 6.79
C GLY A 101 1.51 16.87 5.30
N ASP A 102 1.37 18.15 4.95
CA ASP A 102 0.92 18.64 3.64
C ASP A 102 1.75 18.16 2.43
N SER A 103 3.00 17.76 2.64
CA SER A 103 3.90 17.23 1.61
C SER A 103 3.86 15.69 1.49
N SER A 104 2.97 15.02 2.21
CA SER A 104 2.83 13.57 2.20
C SER A 104 1.90 13.10 1.08
N ASP A 105 2.25 11.97 0.49
CA ASP A 105 1.34 11.24 -0.39
C ASP A 105 0.36 10.38 0.43
N PHE A 106 -0.80 10.13 -0.17
CA PHE A 106 -1.70 9.05 0.23
C PHE A 106 -1.41 7.80 -0.61
N ASP A 107 -1.02 6.74 0.07
CA ASP A 107 -0.81 5.43 -0.52
C ASP A 107 -1.95 4.50 -0.12
N LEU A 108 -2.75 4.04 -1.07
CA LEU A 108 -3.76 3.01 -0.85
C LEU A 108 -3.21 1.62 -1.18
N SER A 109 -3.73 0.61 -0.48
CA SER A 109 -3.73 -0.78 -0.91
C SER A 109 -5.13 -1.15 -1.38
N ILE A 110 -5.19 -1.92 -2.47
CA ILE A 110 -6.41 -2.56 -2.98
C ILE A 110 -6.14 -4.06 -2.97
N VAL A 111 -7.02 -4.84 -2.36
CA VAL A 111 -6.91 -6.31 -2.29
C VAL A 111 -8.03 -6.93 -3.12
N ASP A 112 -7.71 -7.45 -4.30
CA ASP A 112 -8.72 -8.15 -5.11
C ASP A 112 -8.05 -9.09 -6.10
N LYS A 113 -8.32 -10.39 -5.97
CA LYS A 113 -7.71 -11.41 -6.82
C LYS A 113 -8.08 -11.22 -8.30
N GLY A 114 -9.34 -10.92 -8.59
CA GLY A 114 -9.82 -10.79 -9.97
C GLY A 114 -9.19 -9.59 -10.69
N LEU A 115 -9.10 -8.46 -10.03
CA LEU A 115 -8.44 -7.25 -10.50
C LEU A 115 -6.94 -7.47 -10.63
N PHE A 116 -6.33 -8.16 -9.66
CA PHE A 116 -4.92 -8.53 -9.68
C PHE A 116 -4.59 -9.39 -10.90
N ASP A 117 -5.34 -10.46 -11.15
CA ASP A 117 -5.09 -11.38 -12.25
C ASP A 117 -5.24 -10.66 -13.60
N ARG A 118 -6.30 -9.85 -13.78
CA ARG A 118 -6.48 -9.02 -15.00
C ARG A 118 -5.30 -8.08 -15.24
N CYS A 119 -4.86 -7.36 -14.21
CA CYS A 119 -3.68 -6.49 -14.32
C CYS A 119 -2.41 -7.29 -14.61
N GLY A 120 -2.24 -8.47 -14.01
CA GLY A 120 -1.12 -9.36 -14.24
C GLY A 120 -1.02 -9.79 -15.71
N ASP A 121 -2.14 -10.25 -16.28
CA ASP A 121 -2.22 -10.68 -17.68
C ASP A 121 -1.92 -9.52 -18.65
N GLU A 122 -2.56 -8.37 -18.45
CA GLU A 122 -2.31 -7.14 -19.23
C GLU A 122 -0.82 -6.72 -19.19
N LEU A 123 -0.20 -6.77 -18.02
CA LEU A 123 1.21 -6.40 -17.86
C LEU A 123 2.15 -7.42 -18.50
N GLN A 124 1.79 -8.71 -18.52
CA GLN A 124 2.55 -9.74 -19.22
C GLN A 124 2.47 -9.56 -20.74
N ASP A 125 1.30 -9.21 -21.27
CA ASP A 125 1.15 -8.93 -22.69
C ASP A 125 1.85 -7.63 -23.11
N PHE A 126 1.79 -6.60 -22.27
CA PHE A 126 2.64 -5.42 -22.40
C PHE A 126 4.13 -5.80 -22.46
N LYS A 127 4.61 -6.62 -21.51
CA LYS A 127 6.02 -7.03 -21.43
C LYS A 127 6.46 -7.72 -22.73
N LYS A 128 5.69 -8.69 -23.23
CA LYS A 128 5.96 -9.38 -24.51
C LYS A 128 6.01 -8.41 -25.69
N ALA A 129 5.06 -7.49 -25.78
CA ALA A 129 5.00 -6.50 -26.86
C ALA A 129 6.15 -5.49 -26.79
N PHE A 130 6.53 -5.06 -25.60
CA PHE A 130 7.66 -4.16 -25.38
C PHE A 130 9.01 -4.83 -25.70
N GLU A 131 9.22 -6.06 -25.23
CA GLU A 131 10.46 -6.83 -25.49
C GLU A 131 10.62 -7.23 -26.96
N SER A 132 9.52 -7.44 -27.68
CA SER A 132 9.53 -7.68 -29.14
C SER A 132 9.62 -6.41 -30.00
N GLY A 133 9.71 -5.23 -29.38
CA GLY A 133 9.84 -3.95 -30.09
C GLY A 133 8.56 -3.43 -30.74
N ARG A 134 7.39 -4.01 -30.43
CA ARG A 134 6.10 -3.55 -30.96
C ARG A 134 5.60 -2.25 -30.30
N ILE A 135 6.15 -1.92 -29.12
CA ILE A 135 5.82 -0.70 -28.39
C ILE A 135 7.00 0.26 -28.46
N GLU A 136 6.83 1.35 -29.21
CA GLU A 136 7.78 2.46 -29.16
C GLU A 136 7.69 3.19 -27.82
N SER A 137 8.84 3.61 -27.30
CA SER A 137 8.93 4.31 -26.02
C SER A 137 9.97 5.41 -26.12
N ALA A 138 9.60 6.63 -25.76
CA ALA A 138 10.55 7.72 -25.57
C ALA A 138 11.66 7.29 -24.61
N ALA A 139 12.90 7.75 -24.83
CA ALA A 139 14.09 7.26 -24.13
C ALA A 139 13.94 7.25 -22.59
N LYS A 140 13.37 8.31 -22.00
CA LYS A 140 13.12 8.40 -20.56
C LYS A 140 12.14 7.34 -20.06
N ALA A 141 11.03 7.12 -20.78
CA ALA A 141 10.05 6.09 -20.43
C ALA A 141 10.60 4.67 -20.64
N LYS A 142 11.50 4.49 -21.62
CA LYS A 142 12.10 3.20 -21.95
C LYS A 142 12.91 2.63 -20.77
N VAL A 143 13.72 3.45 -20.10
CA VAL A 143 14.51 3.01 -18.93
C VAL A 143 13.60 2.46 -17.83
N HIS A 144 12.56 3.22 -17.45
CA HIS A 144 11.62 2.79 -16.42
C HIS A 144 10.84 1.53 -16.82
N ARG A 145 10.46 1.40 -18.10
CA ARG A 145 9.75 0.21 -18.62
C ARG A 145 10.65 -1.03 -18.60
N VAL A 146 11.93 -0.90 -18.96
CA VAL A 146 12.91 -2.00 -18.87
C VAL A 146 13.04 -2.48 -17.43
N ASP A 147 13.23 -1.57 -16.48
CA ASP A 147 13.39 -1.94 -15.06
C ASP A 147 12.10 -2.50 -14.45
N PHE A 148 10.95 -2.06 -14.94
CA PHE A 148 9.66 -2.65 -14.57
C PHE A 148 9.53 -4.08 -15.11
N CYS A 149 9.76 -4.31 -16.41
CA CYS A 149 9.66 -5.64 -17.03
C CYS A 149 10.59 -6.67 -16.38
N LYS A 150 11.83 -6.27 -16.03
CA LYS A 150 12.79 -7.14 -15.30
C LYS A 150 12.26 -7.63 -13.96
N ARG A 151 11.42 -6.84 -13.29
CA ARG A 151 10.88 -7.16 -11.96
C ARG A 151 9.50 -7.79 -12.02
N LEU A 152 8.75 -7.62 -13.12
CA LEU A 152 7.34 -7.94 -13.22
C LEU A 152 7.01 -9.37 -12.74
N ASP A 153 7.73 -10.38 -13.21
CA ASP A 153 7.44 -11.78 -12.85
C ASP A 153 7.60 -12.01 -11.34
N ASN A 154 8.59 -11.37 -10.74
CA ASN A 154 8.82 -11.43 -9.30
C ASN A 154 7.72 -10.67 -8.53
N LEU A 155 7.28 -9.50 -9.01
CA LEU A 155 6.17 -8.75 -8.43
C LEU A 155 4.88 -9.57 -8.44
N ILE A 156 4.54 -10.15 -9.59
CA ILE A 156 3.37 -11.01 -9.75
C ILE A 156 3.48 -12.22 -8.83
N ARG A 157 4.63 -12.91 -8.79
CA ARG A 157 4.84 -14.07 -7.91
C ARG A 157 4.65 -13.72 -6.43
N LEU A 158 5.09 -12.54 -6.01
CA LEU A 158 4.91 -12.02 -4.65
C LEU A 158 3.52 -11.44 -4.37
N GLY A 159 2.57 -11.60 -5.31
CA GLY A 159 1.18 -11.20 -5.09
C GLY A 159 0.95 -9.69 -5.01
N TYR A 160 1.87 -8.85 -5.54
CA TYR A 160 1.68 -7.40 -5.52
C TYR A 160 2.07 -6.69 -6.84
N ILE A 161 1.35 -5.62 -7.17
CA ILE A 161 1.61 -4.73 -8.30
C ILE A 161 1.62 -3.29 -7.80
N ASN A 162 2.73 -2.58 -8.01
CA ASN A 162 2.78 -1.14 -7.78
C ASN A 162 2.22 -0.42 -9.01
N THR A 163 0.95 0.00 -8.95
CA THR A 163 0.27 0.57 -10.13
C THR A 163 0.85 1.92 -10.53
N PHE A 164 1.40 2.70 -9.59
CA PHE A 164 2.09 3.96 -9.88
C PHE A 164 3.27 3.75 -10.84
N GLN A 165 4.08 2.71 -10.61
CA GLN A 165 5.23 2.35 -11.46
C GLN A 165 4.83 1.58 -12.73
N ALA A 166 3.65 0.97 -12.75
CA ALA A 166 3.20 0.16 -13.87
C ALA A 166 2.92 1.03 -15.12
N PRO A 167 3.29 0.56 -16.32
CA PRO A 167 2.87 1.19 -17.57
C PRO A 167 1.34 1.26 -17.68
N SER A 168 0.82 2.41 -18.09
CA SER A 168 -0.62 2.66 -18.28
C SER A 168 -0.87 3.10 -19.72
N LEU A 169 -0.96 2.12 -20.62
CA LEU A 169 -1.19 2.30 -22.05
C LEU A 169 -2.59 1.79 -22.39
N LYS A 170 -3.41 2.61 -23.04
CA LYS A 170 -4.82 2.29 -23.32
C LYS A 170 -4.99 0.91 -23.98
N ASP A 171 -4.12 0.56 -24.91
CA ASP A 171 -4.26 -0.65 -25.73
C ASP A 171 -3.60 -1.89 -25.12
N TYR A 172 -2.84 -1.75 -24.03
CA TYR A 172 -2.09 -2.86 -23.42
C TYR A 172 -2.42 -3.06 -21.94
N THR A 173 -2.63 -1.98 -21.20
CA THR A 173 -2.90 -2.01 -19.76
C THR A 173 -4.10 -1.13 -19.38
N PRO A 174 -5.28 -1.33 -20.00
CA PRO A 174 -6.46 -0.52 -19.75
C PRO A 174 -6.92 -0.58 -18.29
N THR A 175 -6.74 -1.70 -17.59
CA THR A 175 -7.12 -1.82 -16.18
C THR A 175 -6.18 -1.02 -15.29
N ILE A 176 -4.87 -1.03 -15.55
CA ILE A 176 -3.91 -0.15 -14.84
C ILE A 176 -4.24 1.33 -15.08
N LEU A 177 -4.57 1.69 -16.33
CA LEU A 177 -4.99 3.05 -16.67
C LEU A 177 -6.24 3.47 -15.89
N LYS A 178 -7.25 2.60 -15.81
CA LYS A 178 -8.47 2.84 -15.02
C LYS A 178 -8.17 3.04 -13.54
N ILE A 179 -7.28 2.25 -12.95
CA ILE A 179 -6.87 2.42 -11.54
C ILE A 179 -6.23 3.79 -11.34
N LYS A 180 -5.29 4.19 -12.20
CA LYS A 180 -4.63 5.51 -12.10
C LYS A 180 -5.61 6.67 -12.26
N ASP A 181 -6.53 6.59 -13.22
CA ASP A 181 -7.59 7.59 -13.38
C ASP A 181 -8.48 7.68 -12.13
N THR A 182 -8.85 6.52 -11.57
CA THR A 182 -9.65 6.45 -10.34
C THR A 182 -8.91 7.13 -9.18
N MET A 183 -7.61 6.87 -9.00
CA MET A 183 -6.82 7.51 -7.94
C MET A 183 -6.69 9.01 -8.15
N TYR A 184 -6.45 9.46 -9.39
CA TYR A 184 -6.41 10.89 -9.70
C TYR A 184 -7.73 11.57 -9.34
N ARG A 185 -8.86 11.02 -9.81
CA ARG A 185 -10.20 11.60 -9.57
C ARG A 185 -10.62 11.56 -8.09
N ALA A 186 -10.29 10.48 -7.37
CA ALA A 186 -10.48 10.42 -5.92
C ALA A 186 -9.63 11.47 -5.21
N GLY A 187 -8.36 11.64 -5.62
CA GLY A 187 -7.48 12.66 -5.08
C GLY A 187 -8.01 14.08 -5.29
N GLU A 188 -8.46 14.41 -6.49
CA GLU A 188 -9.05 15.73 -6.79
C GLU A 188 -10.33 15.98 -5.99
N LYS A 189 -11.16 14.96 -5.78
CA LYS A 189 -12.33 15.04 -4.89
C LYS A 189 -11.92 15.34 -3.45
N LEU A 190 -10.95 14.61 -2.91
CA LEU A 190 -10.47 14.80 -1.54
C LEU A 190 -9.90 16.19 -1.30
N LYS A 191 -9.16 16.75 -2.27
CA LYS A 191 -8.56 18.10 -2.18
C LYS A 191 -9.60 19.21 -2.01
N VAL A 192 -10.83 19.00 -2.49
CA VAL A 192 -11.93 19.97 -2.34
C VAL A 192 -12.90 19.62 -1.20
N THR A 193 -12.71 18.48 -0.51
CA THR A 193 -13.54 18.06 0.61
C THR A 193 -13.10 18.75 1.91
N PRO A 194 -14.00 19.48 2.61
CA PRO A 194 -13.66 20.12 3.88
C PRO A 194 -13.14 19.15 4.95
N GLY A 195 -12.12 19.56 5.70
CA GLY A 195 -11.58 18.79 6.83
C GLY A 195 -10.59 17.69 6.45
N VAL A 196 -10.42 17.39 5.16
CA VAL A 196 -9.36 16.48 4.70
C VAL A 196 -8.01 17.20 4.79
N PRO A 197 -6.96 16.57 5.36
CA PRO A 197 -5.64 17.18 5.39
C PRO A 197 -5.08 17.35 3.97
N GLN A 198 -4.21 18.35 3.79
CA GLN A 198 -3.52 18.54 2.51
C GLN A 198 -2.59 17.36 2.22
N PHE A 199 -2.46 17.00 0.94
CA PHE A 199 -1.60 15.92 0.47
C PHE A 199 -1.21 16.15 -0.98
N THR A 200 -0.12 15.54 -1.42
CA THR A 200 0.47 15.77 -2.76
C THR A 200 -0.19 14.92 -3.83
N SER A 201 -0.31 13.61 -3.59
CA SER A 201 -0.90 12.68 -4.54
C SER A 201 -1.61 11.50 -3.86
N LEU A 202 -2.54 10.87 -4.58
CA LEU A 202 -3.18 9.63 -4.18
C LEU A 202 -2.72 8.52 -5.13
N ASN A 203 -2.14 7.46 -4.58
CA ASN A 203 -1.61 6.31 -5.33
C ASN A 203 -2.20 5.01 -4.80
N ALA A 204 -2.05 3.92 -5.56
CA ALA A 204 -2.47 2.59 -5.12
C ALA A 204 -1.41 1.51 -5.38
N ARG A 205 -1.39 0.50 -4.51
CA ARG A 205 -0.77 -0.80 -4.74
C ARG A 205 -1.86 -1.86 -4.75
N LEU A 206 -1.79 -2.76 -5.72
CA LEU A 206 -2.75 -3.83 -5.87
C LEU A 206 -2.15 -5.12 -5.33
N TYR A 207 -2.90 -5.84 -4.51
CA TYR A 207 -2.52 -7.11 -3.92
C TYR A 207 -3.51 -8.19 -4.32
N ARG A 208 -3.01 -9.41 -4.48
CA ARG A 208 -3.84 -10.56 -4.85
C ARG A 208 -4.70 -11.04 -3.68
N SER A 209 -4.16 -11.00 -2.46
CA SER A 209 -4.84 -11.40 -1.24
C SER A 209 -4.39 -10.54 -0.05
N TRP A 210 -5.14 -10.65 1.06
CA TRP A 210 -4.76 -10.01 2.32
C TRP A 210 -3.46 -10.59 2.88
N ASP A 211 -3.21 -11.88 2.69
CA ASP A 211 -1.96 -12.52 3.10
C ASP A 211 -0.77 -11.92 2.35
N ASP A 212 -0.88 -11.69 1.03
CA ASP A 212 0.17 -11.04 0.25
C ASP A 212 0.46 -9.60 0.72
N LEU A 213 -0.59 -8.87 1.13
CA LEU A 213 -0.44 -7.53 1.71
C LEU A 213 0.29 -7.60 3.04
N VAL A 214 -0.16 -8.48 3.94
CA VAL A 214 0.41 -8.66 5.28
C VAL A 214 1.88 -9.09 5.19
N ASP A 215 2.20 -10.07 4.35
CA ASP A 215 3.56 -10.54 4.12
C ASP A 215 4.47 -9.42 3.59
N ARG A 216 3.96 -8.60 2.66
CA ARG A 216 4.74 -7.49 2.10
C ARG A 216 5.03 -6.42 3.15
N VAL A 217 4.04 -6.04 3.94
CA VAL A 217 4.19 -5.03 5.00
C VAL A 217 5.09 -5.57 6.12
N ALA A 218 4.92 -6.82 6.54
CA ALA A 218 5.76 -7.46 7.55
C ALA A 218 7.22 -7.57 7.10
N THR A 219 7.45 -7.90 5.83
CA THR A 219 8.80 -7.90 5.23
C THR A 219 9.43 -6.50 5.27
N ASN A 220 8.67 -5.46 4.91
CA ASN A 220 9.16 -4.08 4.98
C ASN A 220 9.52 -3.67 6.42
N LEU A 221 8.75 -4.09 7.43
CA LEU A 221 9.06 -3.86 8.85
C LEU A 221 10.33 -4.60 9.29
N SER A 222 10.51 -5.84 8.84
CA SER A 222 11.73 -6.61 9.10
C SER A 222 12.96 -5.94 8.49
N GLU A 223 12.86 -5.42 7.26
CA GLU A 223 13.93 -4.66 6.63
C GLU A 223 14.19 -3.33 7.35
N LEU A 224 13.13 -2.64 7.78
CA LEU A 224 13.22 -1.39 8.51
C LEU A 224 13.94 -1.60 9.84
N LYS A 225 13.65 -2.67 10.58
CA LYS A 225 14.35 -3.03 11.82
C LYS A 225 15.87 -3.08 11.63
N VAL A 226 16.35 -3.61 10.50
CA VAL A 226 17.78 -3.71 10.19
C VAL A 226 18.37 -2.36 9.78
N LYS A 227 17.58 -1.50 9.14
CA LYS A 227 18.02 -0.21 8.59
C LYS A 227 17.91 0.96 9.57
N LEU A 228 17.16 0.82 10.66
CA LEU A 228 17.05 1.85 11.68
C LEU A 228 18.40 1.98 12.41
N PRO A 229 18.95 3.20 12.56
CA PRO A 229 20.12 3.40 13.39
C PRO A 229 19.79 2.99 14.83
N MET A 230 20.69 2.22 15.45
CA MET A 230 20.66 1.91 16.87
C MET A 230 20.66 3.19 17.69
#